data_AF-A0A353GUF9-F1
#
_entry.id   AF-A0A353GUF9-F1
#
_cell.length_a   1.000
_cell.length_b   1.000
_cell.length_c   1.000
_cell.angle_alpha   90.00
_cell.angle_beta   90.00
_cell.angle_gamma   90.00
#
_symmetry.space_group_name_H-M   'P 1'
#
loop_
_entity.id
_entity.type
_entity.pdbx_description
1 polymer ?
#
loop_
_entity_poly.entity_id
_entity_poly.type
_entity_poly.pdbx_seq_one_letter_code
_entity_poly.pdbx_strand_id
1 'polypeptide(L)'
;LTHGDVGDRMLATKIRRKAGPVFLKEGCWIGARAVILPGITIGVQAVVGAGAVVTDDVPDFTVVAGVPAREIRKLGSKGRD
;
A
#
# COMPACT_ATOMS: atom_id res chain seq x y z
N LEU A 1 -14.23 7.15 1.02
CA LEU A 1 -14.06 8.55 1.48
C LEU A 1 -12.66 9.02 1.06
N THR A 2 -12.55 9.51 -0.18
CA THR A 2 -11.34 10.11 -0.78
C THR A 2 -11.63 11.50 -1.31
N HIS A 3 -12.64 12.19 -0.76
CA HIS A 3 -12.95 13.55 -1.17
C HIS A 3 -11.85 14.46 -0.63
N GLY A 4 -10.96 14.82 -1.55
CA GLY A 4 -9.75 15.58 -1.30
C GLY A 4 -10.01 16.98 -0.73
N ASP A 5 -11.24 17.47 -0.64
CA ASP A 5 -11.61 18.73 0.00
C ASP A 5 -12.95 18.59 0.72
N VAL A 6 -12.93 18.50 2.05
CA VAL A 6 -14.11 18.74 2.90
C VAL A 6 -14.35 20.24 3.15
N GLY A 7 -13.56 21.11 2.51
CA GLY A 7 -13.59 22.55 2.71
C GLY A 7 -13.19 22.96 4.13
N ASP A 8 -13.29 24.26 4.39
CA ASP A 8 -12.85 24.88 5.65
C ASP A 8 -13.90 24.73 6.77
N ARG A 9 -14.25 23.48 7.07
CA ARG A 9 -15.14 23.10 8.16
C ARG A 9 -14.41 22.18 9.11
N MET A 10 -14.65 22.37 10.41
CA MET A 10 -14.35 21.57 11.61
C MET A 10 -13.70 20.17 11.48
N LEU A 11 -14.03 19.41 10.43
CA LEU A 11 -13.46 18.10 10.09
C LEU A 11 -12.00 18.18 9.61
N ALA A 12 -11.57 19.26 8.97
CA ALA A 12 -10.18 19.41 8.51
C ALA A 12 -9.15 19.36 9.67
N THR A 13 -9.52 19.87 10.85
CA THR A 13 -8.69 19.82 12.05
C THR A 13 -8.63 18.42 12.69
N LYS A 14 -9.68 17.61 12.50
CA LYS A 14 -9.81 16.25 13.06
C LYS A 14 -9.29 15.15 12.14
N ILE A 15 -9.34 15.36 10.82
CA ILE A 15 -8.91 14.40 9.79
C ILE A 15 -7.69 14.98 9.09
N ARG A 16 -6.50 14.61 9.56
CA ARG A 16 -5.26 15.03 8.91
C ARG A 16 -5.18 14.42 7.51
N ARG A 17 -4.99 15.27 6.50
CA ARG A 17 -4.63 14.80 5.15
C ARG A 17 -3.32 14.02 5.22
N LYS A 18 -3.34 12.77 4.77
CA LYS A 18 -2.14 12.04 4.40
C LYS A 18 -1.92 12.27 2.90
N ALA A 19 -0.85 12.96 2.57
CA ALA A 19 -0.42 13.18 1.19
C ALA A 19 1.05 12.75 1.10
N GLY A 20 1.42 12.16 0.00
CA GLY A 20 2.78 11.68 -0.22
C GLY A 20 2.85 10.76 -1.43
N PRO A 21 4.00 10.73 -2.13
CA PRO A 21 4.20 9.82 -3.25
C PRO A 21 4.04 8.37 -2.78
N VAL A 22 3.59 7.51 -3.70
CA VAL A 22 3.67 6.06 -3.54
C VAL A 22 4.88 5.58 -4.33
N PHE A 23 5.77 4.84 -3.67
CA PHE A 23 6.95 4.28 -4.32
C PHE A 23 6.73 2.81 -4.60
N LEU A 24 6.78 2.44 -5.89
CA LEU A 24 6.73 1.05 -6.33
C LEU A 24 8.15 0.63 -6.70
N LYS A 25 8.77 -0.26 -5.91
CA LYS A 25 10.09 -0.77 -6.23
C LYS A 25 10.03 -1.83 -7.34
N GLU A 26 11.19 -2.14 -7.89
CA GLU A 26 11.35 -3.05 -9.03
C GLU A 26 10.70 -4.42 -8.79
N GLY A 27 9.99 -4.91 -9.81
CA GLY A 27 9.40 -6.25 -9.82
C GLY A 27 8.24 -6.44 -8.84
N CYS A 28 7.76 -5.40 -8.15
CA CYS A 28 6.57 -5.51 -7.34
C CYS A 28 5.33 -5.78 -8.20
N TRP A 29 4.36 -6.51 -7.65
CA TRP A 29 3.12 -6.87 -8.33
C TRP A 29 1.90 -6.38 -7.55
N ILE A 30 1.04 -5.63 -8.23
CA ILE A 30 -0.18 -5.04 -7.66
C ILE A 30 -1.41 -5.75 -8.20
N GLY A 31 -2.15 -6.42 -7.32
CA GLY A 31 -3.38 -7.10 -7.64
C GLY A 31 -4.50 -6.15 -8.04
N ALA A 32 -5.44 -6.65 -8.84
CA ALA A 32 -6.57 -5.87 -9.32
C ALA A 32 -7.36 -5.22 -8.17
N ARG A 33 -7.73 -3.96 -8.34
CA ARG A 33 -8.49 -3.15 -7.34
C ARG A 33 -7.82 -3.01 -5.97
N ALA A 34 -6.52 -3.27 -5.85
CA ALA A 34 -5.78 -2.89 -4.65
C ALA A 34 -5.76 -1.36 -4.50
N VAL A 35 -5.85 -0.88 -3.25
CA VAL A 35 -5.79 0.53 -2.88
C VAL A 35 -4.57 0.72 -1.99
N ILE A 36 -3.63 1.56 -2.42
CA ILE A 36 -2.42 1.90 -1.66
C ILE A 36 -2.60 3.31 -1.11
N LEU A 37 -2.46 3.48 0.21
CA LEU A 37 -2.60 4.80 0.82
C LEU A 37 -1.40 5.71 0.51
N PRO A 38 -1.57 7.04 0.57
CA PRO A 38 -0.48 7.98 0.28
C PRO A 38 0.73 7.82 1.21
N GLY A 39 1.93 8.04 0.65
CA GLY A 39 3.19 7.99 1.39
C GLY A 39 3.72 6.59 1.69
N ILE A 40 3.27 5.58 0.94
CA ILE A 40 3.63 4.17 1.16
C ILE A 40 4.65 3.69 0.11
N THR A 41 5.59 2.86 0.55
CA THR A 41 6.55 2.16 -0.28
C THR A 41 6.19 0.67 -0.39
N ILE A 42 6.12 0.17 -1.62
CA ILE A 42 5.99 -1.26 -1.93
C ILE A 42 7.37 -1.80 -2.28
N GLY A 43 7.85 -2.78 -1.51
CA GLY A 43 9.18 -3.36 -1.62
C GLY A 43 9.48 -4.08 -2.95
N VAL A 44 10.76 -4.39 -3.18
CA VAL A 44 11.25 -5.13 -4.36
C VAL A 44 10.60 -6.50 -4.38
N GLN A 45 10.03 -6.88 -5.54
CA GLN A 45 9.34 -8.16 -5.71
C GLN A 45 8.23 -8.44 -4.68
N ALA A 46 7.72 -7.41 -3.99
CA ALA A 46 6.58 -7.56 -3.10
C ALA A 46 5.30 -7.78 -3.92
N VAL A 47 4.36 -8.52 -3.35
CA VAL A 47 3.07 -8.83 -3.97
C VAL A 47 1.94 -8.28 -3.12
N VAL A 48 1.10 -7.43 -3.72
CA VAL A 48 -0.14 -6.94 -3.13
C VAL A 48 -1.31 -7.71 -3.73
N GLY A 49 -2.07 -8.43 -2.90
CA GLY A 49 -3.24 -9.19 -3.35
C GLY A 49 -4.36 -8.31 -3.90
N ALA A 50 -5.23 -8.89 -4.71
CA ALA A 50 -6.39 -8.19 -5.28
C ALA A 50 -7.33 -7.67 -4.17
N GLY A 51 -7.86 -6.46 -4.36
CA GLY A 51 -8.76 -5.80 -3.40
C GLY A 51 -8.13 -5.41 -2.06
N ALA A 52 -6.81 -5.55 -1.89
CA ALA A 52 -6.14 -5.20 -0.64
C ALA A 52 -6.13 -3.68 -0.39
N VAL A 53 -6.19 -3.26 0.87
CA VAL A 53 -6.04 -1.85 1.29
C VAL A 53 -4.75 -1.72 2.08
N VAL A 54 -3.70 -1.22 1.44
CA VAL A 54 -2.35 -1.11 2.00
C VAL A 54 -2.22 0.17 2.81
N THR A 55 -2.11 0.01 4.13
CA THR A 55 -2.03 1.12 5.09
C THR A 55 -0.61 1.49 5.52
N ASP A 56 0.34 0.57 5.31
CA ASP A 56 1.71 0.60 5.80
C ASP A 56 2.69 0.10 4.73
N ASP A 57 3.98 0.43 4.87
CA ASP A 57 5.02 -0.01 3.93
C ASP A 57 5.09 -1.54 3.84
N VAL A 58 5.28 -2.03 2.62
CA VAL A 58 5.40 -3.46 2.35
C VAL A 58 6.87 -3.81 2.19
N PRO A 59 7.43 -4.70 3.04
CA PRO A 59 8.83 -5.11 2.92
C PRO A 59 9.12 -5.79 1.58
N ASP A 60 10.39 -5.76 1.18
CA ASP A 60 10.87 -6.49 0.01
C ASP A 60 10.56 -7.99 0.16
N PHE A 61 10.22 -8.65 -0.95
CA PHE A 61 9.89 -10.07 -1.01
C PHE A 61 8.70 -10.48 -0.12
N THR A 62 7.77 -9.57 0.19
CA THR A 62 6.60 -9.89 1.02
C THR A 62 5.31 -9.95 0.19
N VAL A 63 4.47 -10.93 0.49
CA VAL A 63 3.09 -11.02 -0.01
C VAL A 63 2.14 -10.48 1.05
N VAL A 64 1.35 -9.47 0.72
CA VAL A 64 0.31 -8.88 1.58
C VAL A 64 -1.06 -8.96 0.92
N ALA A 65 -2.13 -9.14 1.70
CA ALA A 65 -3.51 -8.91 1.22
C ALA A 65 -4.48 -8.60 2.37
N GLY A 66 -5.74 -8.30 2.03
CA GLY A 66 -6.81 -8.00 2.98
C GLY A 66 -7.07 -6.51 3.20
N VAL A 67 -8.04 -6.22 4.07
CA VAL A 67 -8.46 -4.86 4.45
C VAL A 67 -8.55 -4.77 5.98
N PRO A 68 -7.56 -4.16 6.66
CA PRO A 68 -6.30 -3.65 6.11
C PRO A 68 -5.35 -4.76 5.65
N ALA A 69 -4.43 -4.45 4.74
CA ALA A 69 -3.48 -5.42 4.21
C ALA A 69 -2.54 -5.92 5.33
N ARG A 70 -2.32 -7.23 5.37
CA ARG A 70 -1.42 -7.91 6.31
C ARG A 70 -0.50 -8.86 5.57
N GLU A 71 0.69 -9.07 6.11
CA GLU A 71 1.63 -10.07 5.61
C GLU A 71 1.00 -11.46 5.68
N ILE A 72 1.00 -12.16 4.54
CA ILE A 72 0.50 -13.53 4.40
C ILE A 72 1.69 -14.49 4.29
N ARG A 73 2.74 -14.07 3.58
CA ARG A 73 3.93 -14.90 3.34
C ARG A 73 5.12 -14.04 2.96
N LYS A 74 6.32 -14.49 3.33
CA LYS A 74 7.57 -14.04 2.70
C LYS A 74 7.91 -14.94 1.50
N LEU A 75 8.23 -14.33 0.38
CA LEU A 75 8.87 -14.99 -0.75
C LEU A 75 10.31 -15.28 -0.32
N GLY A 76 10.67 -16.56 -0.22
CA GLY A 76 12.07 -16.92 0.00
C GLY A 76 12.93 -16.38 -1.14
N SER A 77 14.20 -16.09 -0.86
CA SER A 77 15.21 -15.75 -1.87
C SER A 77 15.58 -16.99 -2.69
N LYS A 78 14.63 -17.56 -3.44
CA LYS A 78 15.00 -18.54 -4.45
C LYS A 78 15.63 -17.73 -5.59
N GLY A 79 16.97 -17.75 -5.62
CA GLY A 79 17.77 -17.07 -6.63
C GLY A 79 17.26 -17.39 -8.02
N ARG A 80 17.24 -16.38 -8.88
CA ARG A 80 17.11 -16.57 -10.33
C ARG A 80 18.35 -17.33 -10.80
N ASP A 81 18.16 -18.61 -11.06
CA ASP A 81 18.92 -19.40 -12.03
C ASP A 81 18.71 -18.89 -13.46
#